data_AF-A0A441HL55-F1
#
_entry.id   AF-A0A441HL55-F1
#
_cell.length_a   1.000
_cell.length_b   1.000
_cell.length_c   1.000
_cell.angle_alpha   90.00
_cell.angle_beta   90.00
_cell.angle_gamma   90.00
#
_symmetry.space_group_name_H-M   'P 1'
#
loop_
_entity.id
_entity.type
_entity.pdbx_description
1 polymer ?
#
loop_
_entity_poly.entity_id
_entity_poly.type
_entity_poly.pdbx_seq_one_letter_code
_entity_poly.pdbx_strand_id
1 'polypeptide(L)'
;MTLPARITAEPAARLREMSASLQECIREGRPNLIPLKAALDRHLDDGTSLDDGLGVAAAGRGATPPWKALRILDRNQALRDLAAAFGIEGEGVVDAMHDELTQFATWKWPKLRLHQECPTNLDEIDGLMWLVLKLSGGRVLGFDYMAELIAPE
;
A
#
# COMPACT_ATOMS: atom_id res chain seq x y z
N MET A 1 -25.99 -8.36 -16.43
CA MET A 1 -26.27 -8.76 -15.03
C MET A 1 -24.96 -8.82 -14.28
N THR A 2 -24.65 -7.77 -13.52
CA THR A 2 -23.42 -7.66 -12.73
C THR A 2 -23.68 -8.34 -11.39
N LEU A 3 -22.94 -9.39 -11.06
CA LEU A 3 -23.01 -10.01 -9.73
C LEU A 3 -22.59 -8.96 -8.69
N PRO A 4 -23.36 -8.71 -7.61
CA PRO A 4 -22.87 -7.90 -6.51
C PRO A 4 -21.65 -8.60 -5.93
N ALA A 5 -20.59 -7.83 -5.68
CA ALA A 5 -19.38 -8.32 -5.04
C ALA A 5 -19.79 -9.02 -3.75
N ARG A 6 -19.66 -10.35 -3.71
CA ARG A 6 -19.74 -11.11 -2.46
C ARG A 6 -18.53 -10.69 -1.64
N ILE A 7 -18.69 -9.64 -0.85
CA ILE A 7 -17.86 -9.44 0.33
C ILE A 7 -18.08 -10.73 1.13
N THR A 8 -17.04 -11.55 1.25
CA THR A 8 -17.11 -12.74 2.09
C THR A 8 -17.51 -12.32 3.51
N ALA A 9 -18.18 -13.18 4.27
CA ALA A 9 -18.79 -12.80 5.55
C ALA A 9 -17.78 -12.17 6.55
N GLU A 10 -16.50 -12.54 6.43
CA GLU A 10 -15.43 -12.13 7.33
C GLU A 10 -14.92 -10.68 7.07
N PRO A 11 -14.57 -10.25 5.84
CA PRO A 11 -14.31 -8.84 5.56
C PRO A 11 -15.47 -7.90 5.92
N ALA A 12 -16.72 -8.32 5.69
CA ALA A 12 -17.89 -7.53 6.08
C ALA A 12 -18.01 -7.39 7.61
N ALA A 13 -17.66 -8.44 8.37
CA ALA A 13 -17.63 -8.39 9.83
C ALA A 13 -16.54 -7.43 10.34
N ARG A 14 -15.32 -7.50 9.79
CA ARG A 14 -14.23 -6.57 10.14
C ARG A 14 -14.60 -5.11 9.86
N LEU A 15 -15.24 -4.83 8.72
CA LEU A 15 -15.69 -3.47 8.40
C LEU A 15 -16.78 -2.97 9.38
N ARG A 16 -17.66 -3.84 9.86
CA ARG A 16 -18.64 -3.49 10.89
C ARG A 16 -17.97 -3.19 12.24
N GLU A 17 -16.96 -3.96 12.63
CA GLU A 17 -16.15 -3.68 13.84
C GLU A 17 -15.43 -2.33 13.74
N MET A 18 -14.88 -2.00 12.56
CA MET A 18 -14.28 -0.70 12.29
C MET A 18 -15.31 0.44 12.36
N SER A 19 -16.51 0.27 11.78
CA SER A 19 -17.60 1.27 11.88
C SER A 19 -18.03 1.51 13.32
N ALA A 20 -18.11 0.45 14.13
CA ALA A 20 -18.43 0.54 15.56
C ALA A 20 -17.34 1.29 16.34
N SER A 21 -16.07 1.02 16.06
CA SER A 21 -14.93 1.71 16.69
C SER A 21 -14.89 3.20 16.32
N LEU A 22 -15.19 3.53 15.06
CA LEU A 22 -15.30 4.92 14.60
C LEU A 22 -16.41 5.67 15.33
N GLN A 23 -17.53 5.01 15.62
CA GLN A 23 -18.63 5.62 16.38
C GLN A 23 -18.19 6.01 17.79
N GLU A 24 -17.35 5.21 18.44
CA GLU A 24 -16.79 5.53 19.76
C GLU A 24 -15.89 6.77 19.68
N CYS A 25 -14.96 6.79 18.73
CA CYS A 25 -14.08 7.94 18.52
C CYS A 25 -14.84 9.24 18.20
N ILE A 26 -15.99 9.16 17.51
CA ILE A 26 -16.88 10.31 17.27
C ILE A 26 -17.48 10.81 18.57
N ARG A 27 -17.95 9.90 19.45
CA ARG A 27 -18.49 10.26 20.77
C ARG A 27 -17.43 10.88 21.68
N GLU A 28 -16.18 10.44 21.55
CA GLU A 28 -15.00 11.00 22.22
C GLU A 28 -14.55 12.37 21.66
N GLY A 29 -15.31 12.95 20.72
CA GLY A 29 -15.08 14.32 20.24
C GLY A 29 -14.18 14.43 19.02
N ARG A 30 -14.14 13.40 18.15
CA ARG A 30 -13.46 13.46 16.84
C ARG A 30 -14.47 13.61 15.69
N PRO A 31 -15.04 14.82 15.46
CA PRO A 31 -16.08 15.03 14.45
C PRO A 31 -15.59 14.80 13.02
N ASN A 32 -14.28 14.91 12.77
CA ASN A 32 -13.67 14.66 11.46
C ASN A 32 -13.85 13.20 10.97
N LEU A 33 -14.27 12.27 11.84
CA LEU A 33 -14.52 10.88 11.51
C LEU A 33 -15.96 10.61 11.04
N ILE A 34 -16.87 11.57 11.18
CA ILE A 34 -18.29 11.45 10.74
C ILE A 34 -18.39 11.14 9.24
N PRO A 35 -17.66 11.83 8.33
CA PRO A 35 -17.71 11.53 6.90
C PRO A 35 -17.25 10.11 6.57
N LEU A 36 -16.20 9.64 7.26
CA LEU A 36 -15.66 8.29 7.11
C LEU A 36 -16.65 7.22 7.56
N LYS A 37 -17.30 7.42 8.70
CA LYS A 37 -18.34 6.51 9.17
C LYS A 37 -19.52 6.47 8.18
N ALA A 38 -19.98 7.63 7.72
CA ALA A 38 -21.10 7.71 6.78
C ALA A 38 -20.78 7.10 5.41
N ALA A 39 -19.53 7.14 4.97
CA ALA A 39 -19.08 6.45 3.77
C ALA A 39 -19.03 4.93 3.97
N LEU A 40 -18.56 4.48 5.13
CA LEU A 40 -18.46 3.07 5.50
C LEU A 40 -19.83 2.41 5.65
N ASP A 41 -20.79 3.10 6.26
CA ASP A 41 -22.17 2.61 6.38
C ASP A 41 -22.82 2.46 4.99
N ARG A 42 -22.70 3.47 4.11
CA ARG A 42 -23.18 3.39 2.72
C ARG A 42 -22.55 2.23 1.96
N HIS A 43 -21.23 2.05 2.09
CA HIS A 43 -20.53 0.92 1.47
C HIS A 43 -21.07 -0.45 1.94
N LEU A 44 -21.41 -0.57 3.23
CA LEU A 44 -21.98 -1.79 3.79
C LEU A 44 -23.45 -2.01 3.40
N ASP A 45 -24.22 -0.94 3.18
CA ASP A 45 -25.65 -1.01 2.86
C ASP A 45 -25.92 -1.28 1.38
N ASP A 46 -25.28 -0.54 0.47
CA ASP A 46 -25.59 -0.58 -0.97
C ASP A 46 -24.38 -0.84 -1.88
N GLY A 47 -23.18 -0.96 -1.30
CA GLY A 47 -21.94 -1.21 -2.03
C GLY A 47 -21.31 0.04 -2.66
N THR A 48 -21.76 1.25 -2.32
CA THR A 48 -21.14 2.51 -2.77
C THR A 48 -19.65 2.53 -2.47
N SER A 49 -18.83 3.03 -3.38
CA SER A 49 -17.38 3.16 -3.16
C SER A 49 -17.09 4.08 -1.97
N LEU A 50 -16.15 3.68 -1.10
CA LEU A 50 -15.70 4.54 0.00
C LEU A 50 -15.11 5.85 -0.51
N ASP A 51 -14.41 5.82 -1.64
CA ASP A 51 -13.83 7.01 -2.28
C ASP A 51 -14.94 8.00 -2.68
N ASP A 52 -16.06 7.51 -3.23
CA ASP A 52 -17.21 8.34 -3.60
C ASP A 52 -17.92 8.86 -2.33
N GLY A 53 -18.08 8.00 -1.31
CA GLY A 53 -18.72 8.33 -0.05
C GLY A 53 -17.96 9.39 0.76
N LEU A 54 -16.63 9.41 0.65
CA LEU A 54 -15.70 10.35 1.26
C LEU A 54 -15.41 11.58 0.38
N GLY A 55 -15.89 11.60 -0.87
CA GLY A 55 -15.57 12.64 -1.84
C GLY A 55 -14.10 12.67 -2.23
N VAL A 56 -13.36 11.57 -2.05
CA VAL A 56 -11.95 11.44 -2.47
C VAL A 56 -11.90 11.09 -3.96
N ALA A 57 -12.36 12.01 -4.79
CA ALA A 57 -12.13 11.94 -6.22
C ALA A 57 -10.66 12.32 -6.51
N ALA A 58 -10.02 11.61 -7.43
CA ALA A 58 -8.77 12.08 -8.01
C ALA A 58 -9.03 13.44 -8.68
N ALA A 59 -8.37 14.50 -8.22
CA ALA A 59 -8.62 15.86 -8.72
C ALA A 59 -8.11 16.01 -10.16
N GLY A 60 -8.99 15.87 -11.14
CA GLY A 60 -8.71 16.18 -12.55
C GLY A 60 -8.29 15.00 -13.43
N ARG A 61 -8.26 15.24 -14.75
CA ARG A 61 -7.91 14.24 -15.76
C ARG A 61 -6.43 13.86 -15.61
N GLY A 62 -6.16 12.57 -15.37
CA GLY A 62 -4.79 12.06 -15.18
C GLY A 62 -4.33 12.00 -13.73
N ALA A 63 -5.16 12.43 -12.77
CA ALA A 63 -4.83 12.31 -11.35
C ALA A 63 -4.82 10.84 -10.91
N THR A 64 -3.79 10.48 -10.14
CA THR A 64 -3.64 9.14 -9.58
C THR A 64 -4.72 8.91 -8.51
N PRO A 65 -5.49 7.81 -8.57
CA PRO A 65 -6.45 7.49 -7.52
C PRO A 65 -5.79 7.46 -6.13
N PRO A 66 -6.46 7.93 -5.07
CA PRO A 66 -5.88 8.05 -3.73
C PRO A 66 -5.26 6.74 -3.22
N TRP A 67 -5.93 5.61 -3.41
CA TRP A 67 -5.41 4.29 -3.03
C TRP A 67 -4.11 3.93 -3.78
N LYS A 68 -3.96 4.39 -5.02
CA LYS A 68 -2.76 4.17 -5.83
C LYS A 68 -1.64 5.13 -5.41
N ALA A 69 -2.00 6.36 -4.99
CA ALA A 69 -1.06 7.32 -4.44
C ALA A 69 -0.46 6.82 -3.11
N LEU A 70 -1.28 6.27 -2.22
CA LEU A 70 -0.81 5.65 -0.97
C LEU A 70 0.17 4.51 -1.23
N ARG A 71 -0.16 3.60 -2.16
CA ARG A 71 0.77 2.52 -2.56
C ARG A 71 2.11 3.03 -3.10
N ILE A 72 2.11 4.17 -3.79
CA ILE A 72 3.34 4.80 -4.28
C ILE A 72 4.16 5.33 -3.10
N LEU A 73 3.52 5.98 -2.12
CA LEU A 73 4.18 6.48 -0.92
C LEU A 73 4.78 5.33 -0.10
N ASP A 74 4.01 4.27 0.15
CA ASP A 74 4.46 3.10 0.91
C ASP A 74 5.65 2.42 0.22
N ARG A 75 5.60 2.28 -1.10
CA ARG A 75 6.70 1.72 -1.90
C ARG A 75 7.94 2.60 -1.81
N ASN A 76 7.75 3.91 -1.92
CA ASN A 76 8.84 4.85 -1.90
C ASN A 76 9.52 4.89 -0.52
N GLN A 77 8.74 4.77 0.55
CA GLN A 77 9.28 4.59 1.89
C GLN A 77 10.06 3.28 2.00
N ALA A 78 9.49 2.16 1.55
CA ALA A 78 10.17 0.86 1.57
C ALA A 78 11.49 0.87 0.77
N LEU A 79 11.58 1.65 -0.32
CA LEU A 79 12.84 1.84 -1.06
C LEU A 79 13.88 2.64 -0.29
N ARG A 80 13.46 3.68 0.45
CA ARG A 80 14.37 4.46 1.30
C ARG A 80 14.86 3.65 2.48
N ASP A 81 13.97 2.86 3.09
CA ASP A 81 14.32 1.94 4.18
C ASP A 81 15.27 0.86 3.67
N LEU A 82 15.03 0.34 2.45
CA LEU A 82 15.94 -0.59 1.79
C LEU A 82 17.31 0.08 1.54
N ALA A 83 17.34 1.30 1.00
CA ALA A 83 18.60 2.03 0.81
C ALA A 83 19.35 2.26 2.14
N ALA A 84 18.63 2.57 3.22
CA ALA A 84 19.19 2.71 4.55
C ALA A 84 19.77 1.39 5.09
N ALA A 85 19.10 0.26 4.83
CA ALA A 85 19.59 -1.07 5.21
C ALA A 85 20.89 -1.47 4.48
N PHE A 86 21.13 -0.94 3.29
CA PHE A 86 22.40 -1.11 2.56
C PHE A 86 23.50 -0.15 3.04
N GLY A 87 23.17 0.82 3.90
CA GLY A 87 24.10 1.81 4.47
C GLY A 87 24.34 3.01 3.55
N ILE A 88 23.77 4.16 3.90
CA ILE A 88 24.00 5.46 3.23
C ILE A 88 25.37 5.98 3.74
N GLU A 89 26.38 6.37 2.96
CA GLU A 89 26.45 7.19 1.75
C GLU A 89 27.49 6.63 0.76
N GLY A 90 27.17 6.59 -0.54
CA GLY A 90 28.18 6.26 -1.56
C GLY A 90 27.66 5.98 -2.97
N GLU A 91 28.58 6.12 -3.93
CA GLU A 91 28.42 5.64 -5.31
C GLU A 91 28.22 4.11 -5.28
N GLY A 92 27.10 3.61 -5.82
CA GLY A 92 26.84 2.16 -5.94
C GLY A 92 25.70 1.59 -5.07
N VAL A 93 25.06 2.37 -4.19
CA VAL A 93 23.88 1.88 -3.43
C VAL A 93 22.73 1.50 -4.36
N VAL A 94 22.46 2.33 -5.37
CA VAL A 94 21.42 2.05 -6.38
C VAL A 94 21.72 0.74 -7.12
N ASP A 95 22.99 0.51 -7.48
CA ASP A 95 23.42 -0.71 -8.17
C ASP A 95 23.23 -1.95 -7.29
N ALA A 96 23.70 -1.90 -6.04
CA ALA A 96 23.52 -2.99 -5.09
C ALA A 96 22.04 -3.30 -4.84
N MET A 97 21.20 -2.27 -4.63
CA MET A 97 19.76 -2.45 -4.47
C MET A 97 19.11 -3.04 -5.72
N HIS A 98 19.49 -2.56 -6.90
CA HIS A 98 18.92 -3.04 -8.16
C HIS A 98 19.28 -4.51 -8.39
N ASP A 99 20.53 -4.90 -8.14
CA ASP A 99 21.00 -6.27 -8.28
C ASP A 99 20.28 -7.21 -7.33
N GLU A 100 20.16 -6.84 -6.05
CA GLU A 100 19.45 -7.63 -5.05
C GLU A 100 17.95 -7.73 -5.34
N LEU A 101 17.30 -6.63 -5.72
CA LEU A 101 15.89 -6.65 -6.16
C LEU A 101 15.70 -7.54 -7.38
N THR A 102 16.63 -7.54 -8.33
CA THR A 102 16.58 -8.37 -9.54
C THR A 102 16.74 -9.86 -9.20
N GLN A 103 17.69 -10.19 -8.33
CA GLN A 103 17.87 -11.55 -7.83
C GLN A 103 16.65 -12.02 -7.05
N PHE A 104 16.12 -11.20 -6.13
CA PHE A 104 14.92 -11.52 -5.37
C PHE A 104 13.70 -11.71 -6.29
N ALA A 105 13.50 -10.82 -7.26
CA ALA A 105 12.42 -10.89 -8.25
C ALA A 105 12.49 -12.18 -9.09
N THR A 106 13.71 -12.67 -9.36
CA THR A 106 13.93 -13.88 -10.15
C THR A 106 13.71 -15.14 -9.31
N TRP A 107 14.29 -15.20 -8.11
CA TRP A 107 14.43 -16.46 -7.36
C TRP A 107 13.44 -16.65 -6.22
N LYS A 108 13.05 -15.58 -5.52
CA LYS A 108 12.18 -15.63 -4.33
C LYS A 108 10.75 -15.21 -4.66
N TRP A 109 10.59 -14.12 -5.42
CA TRP A 109 9.29 -13.51 -5.72
C TRP A 109 8.24 -14.46 -6.32
N PRO A 110 8.54 -15.37 -7.27
CA PRO A 110 7.51 -16.24 -7.85
C PRO A 110 6.78 -17.10 -6.82
N LYS A 111 7.46 -17.47 -5.73
CA LYS A 111 6.92 -18.27 -4.62
C LYS A 111 6.15 -17.39 -3.61
N LEU A 112 6.54 -16.13 -3.48
CA LEU A 112 6.02 -15.23 -2.43
C LEU A 112 4.93 -14.27 -2.92
N ARG A 113 4.75 -14.11 -4.23
CA ARG A 113 3.84 -13.12 -4.84
C ARG A 113 2.37 -13.24 -4.41
N LEU A 114 1.93 -14.46 -4.09
CA LEU A 114 0.55 -14.76 -3.72
C LEU A 114 0.25 -14.49 -2.24
N HIS A 115 1.27 -14.26 -1.40
CA HIS A 115 1.04 -13.89 -0.01
C HIS A 115 0.31 -12.54 0.08
N GLN A 116 -0.67 -12.45 0.99
CA GLN A 116 -1.41 -11.21 1.22
C GLN A 116 -0.60 -10.22 2.06
N GLU A 117 0.19 -10.75 3.00
CA GLU A 117 1.04 -10.03 3.94
C GLU A 117 2.49 -10.50 3.80
N CYS A 118 3.45 -9.70 4.28
CA CYS A 118 4.85 -10.07 4.24
C CYS A 118 5.07 -11.36 5.05
N PRO A 119 5.67 -12.42 4.46
CA PRO A 119 5.97 -13.63 5.19
C PRO A 119 6.89 -13.35 6.38
N THR A 120 6.59 -13.94 7.54
CA THR A 120 7.32 -13.70 8.80
C THR A 120 8.69 -14.39 8.87
N ASN A 121 8.99 -15.25 7.90
CA ASN A 121 10.25 -15.99 7.82
C ASN A 121 11.30 -15.32 6.94
N LEU A 122 11.04 -14.10 6.45
CA LEU A 122 12.01 -13.29 5.72
C LEU A 122 12.85 -12.48 6.71
N ASP A 123 14.12 -12.26 6.36
CA ASP A 123 14.92 -11.25 7.04
C ASP A 123 14.43 -9.83 6.68
N GLU A 124 15.01 -8.82 7.33
CA GLU A 124 14.63 -7.42 7.16
C GLU A 124 14.76 -6.95 5.70
N ILE A 125 15.88 -7.27 5.04
CA ILE A 125 16.15 -6.85 3.67
C ILE A 125 15.21 -7.56 2.69
N ASP A 126 15.04 -8.88 2.83
CA ASP A 126 14.08 -9.67 2.05
C ASP A 126 12.64 -9.18 2.24
N GLY A 127 12.27 -8.78 3.46
CA GLY A 127 10.96 -8.22 3.78
C GLY A 127 10.72 -6.90 3.06
N LEU A 128 11.72 -6.01 3.05
CA LEU A 128 11.69 -4.75 2.30
C LEU A 128 11.62 -4.99 0.79
N MET A 129 12.43 -5.90 0.24
CA MET A 129 12.36 -6.28 -1.18
C MET A 129 11.00 -6.87 -1.57
N TRP A 130 10.41 -7.72 -0.72
CA TRP A 130 9.06 -8.24 -0.92
C TRP A 130 8.03 -7.11 -0.98
N LEU A 131 8.12 -6.15 -0.06
CA LEU A 131 7.20 -5.01 0.00
C LEU A 131 7.32 -4.12 -1.24
N VAL A 132 8.54 -3.79 -1.66
CA VAL A 132 8.81 -3.02 -2.88
C VAL A 132 8.21 -3.70 -4.11
N LEU A 133 8.43 -5.00 -4.28
CA LEU A 133 7.88 -5.76 -5.41
C LEU A 133 6.36 -5.89 -5.31
N LYS A 134 5.79 -6.12 -4.12
CA LYS A 134 4.34 -6.19 -3.91
C LYS A 134 3.64 -4.92 -4.34
N LEU A 135 4.20 -3.77 -3.98
CA LEU A 135 3.64 -2.46 -4.31
C LEU A 135 3.96 -2.01 -5.75
N SER A 136 4.95 -2.62 -6.40
CA SER A 136 5.33 -2.37 -7.80
C SER A 136 4.70 -3.33 -8.81
N GLY A 137 3.90 -4.29 -8.34
CA GLY A 137 3.29 -5.32 -9.18
C GLY A 137 4.29 -6.39 -9.67
N GLY A 138 5.34 -6.64 -8.89
CA GLY A 138 6.40 -7.61 -9.19
C GLY A 138 7.47 -7.11 -10.15
N ARG A 139 7.51 -5.80 -10.43
CA ARG A 139 8.50 -5.18 -11.29
C ARG A 139 9.61 -4.54 -10.47
N VAL A 140 10.85 -4.80 -10.85
CA VAL A 140 12.01 -4.02 -10.39
C VAL A 140 11.92 -2.62 -11.02
N LEU A 141 12.12 -1.58 -10.21
CA LEU A 141 12.07 -0.20 -10.68
C LEU A 141 13.39 0.17 -11.35
N GLY A 142 13.32 1.07 -12.32
CA GLY A 142 14.51 1.51 -13.06
C GLY A 142 15.49 2.29 -12.18
N PHE A 143 16.77 2.25 -12.56
CA PHE A 143 17.86 2.98 -11.90
C PHE A 143 17.53 4.45 -11.67
N ASP A 144 17.13 5.18 -12.72
CA ASP A 144 16.84 6.62 -12.64
C ASP A 144 15.79 6.94 -11.57
N TYR A 145 14.75 6.10 -11.48
CA TYR A 145 13.67 6.28 -10.51
C TYR A 145 14.16 6.07 -9.07
N MET A 146 14.96 5.04 -8.85
CA MET A 146 15.51 4.75 -7.53
C MET A 146 16.52 5.81 -7.11
N ALA A 147 17.39 6.24 -8.03
CA ALA A 147 18.37 7.31 -7.79
C ALA A 147 17.71 8.64 -7.43
N GLU A 148 16.67 9.06 -8.17
CA GLU A 148 15.91 10.27 -7.88
C GLU A 148 15.27 10.21 -6.48
N LEU A 149 14.76 9.03 -6.09
CA LEU A 149 14.03 8.86 -4.84
C LEU A 149 14.91 8.89 -3.59
N ILE A 150 16.15 8.39 -3.70
CA ILE A 150 17.08 8.25 -2.58
C ILE A 150 18.09 9.40 -2.49
N ALA A 151 18.10 10.31 -3.47
CA ALA A 151 18.94 11.50 -3.42
C ALA A 151 18.60 12.33 -2.16
N PRO A 152 19.60 12.83 -1.42
CA PRO A 152 19.37 13.73 -0.29
C PRO A 152 18.73 15.04 -0.78
N GLU A 153 17.71 15.52 -0.07
CA GLU A 153 17.06 16.82 -0.30
C GLU A 153 18.00 18.01 -0.03
#